data_AF-A0A257DAN9-F1
#
_entry.id   AF-A0A257DAN9-F1
#
_cell.length_a   1.000
_cell.length_b   1.000
_cell.length_c   1.000
_cell.angle_alpha   90.00
_cell.angle_beta   90.00
_cell.angle_gamma   90.00
#
_symmetry.space_group_name_H-M   'P 1'
#
loop_
_entity.id
_entity.type
_entity.pdbx_description
1 polymer ?
#
loop_
_entity_poly.entity_id
_entity_poly.type
_entity_poly.pdbx_seq_one_letter_code
_entity_poly.pdbx_strand_id
1 'polypeptide(L)'
;MIICICHRVSDRDIARATHQGCASFDELQFELSVATSCGRCHDCARETFHHHAALREQEVHVVASGADASRCPAARQVVVIHAEAAGVAGV
;
A
#
# COMPACT_ATOMS: atom_id res chain seq x y z
N MET A 1 12.46 -8.44 0.10
CA MET A 1 13.94 -8.19 0.03
C MET A 1 14.36 -7.29 1.21
N ILE A 2 15.64 -7.24 1.65
CA ILE A 2 16.10 -6.15 2.56
C ILE A 2 16.45 -4.94 1.71
N ILE A 3 15.92 -3.76 2.07
CA ILE A 3 16.08 -2.51 1.33
C ILE A 3 17.03 -1.57 2.09
N CYS A 4 16.81 -1.37 3.38
CA CYS A 4 17.70 -0.56 4.23
C CYS A 4 18.37 -1.44 5.30
N ILE A 5 19.69 -1.55 5.25
CA ILE A 5 20.47 -2.31 6.25
C ILE A 5 20.55 -1.55 7.58
N CYS A 6 20.72 -0.21 7.56
CA CYS A 6 20.86 0.63 8.77
C CYS A 6 19.70 0.44 9.76
N HIS A 7 18.47 0.46 9.25
CA HIS A 7 17.25 0.37 10.06
C HIS A 7 16.47 -0.94 9.82
N ARG A 8 17.11 -1.91 9.13
CA ARG A 8 16.59 -3.26 8.85
C ARG A 8 15.24 -3.30 8.14
N VAL A 9 14.95 -2.27 7.33
CA VAL A 9 13.70 -2.15 6.57
C VAL A 9 13.72 -3.11 5.39
N SER A 10 12.73 -4.00 5.32
CA SER A 10 12.50 -4.88 4.17
C SER A 10 11.43 -4.31 3.23
N ASP A 11 11.38 -4.83 2.02
CA ASP A 11 10.35 -4.52 1.03
C ASP A 11 8.95 -4.89 1.55
N ARG A 12 8.84 -5.91 2.43
CA ARG A 12 7.58 -6.23 3.13
C ARG A 12 7.17 -5.20 4.19
N ASP A 13 8.13 -4.47 4.75
CA ASP A 13 7.83 -3.37 5.68
C ASP A 13 7.38 -2.13 4.91
N ILE A 14 8.02 -1.84 3.77
CA ILE A 14 7.56 -0.78 2.84
C ILE A 14 6.15 -1.11 2.33
N ALA A 15 5.92 -2.36 1.87
CA ALA A 15 4.60 -2.83 1.42
C ALA A 15 3.52 -2.76 2.52
N ARG A 16 3.89 -2.89 3.80
CA ARG A 16 2.98 -2.83 4.96
C ARG A 16 2.69 -1.41 5.44
N ALA A 17 3.63 -0.47 5.31
CA ALA A 17 3.36 0.96 5.55
C ALA A 17 2.49 1.55 4.43
N THR A 18 2.80 1.13 3.21
CA THR A 18 1.87 1.07 2.07
C THR A 18 0.69 0.13 2.44
N HIS A 19 -0.48 0.24 1.81
CA HIS A 19 -1.77 -0.31 2.31
C HIS A 19 -2.25 0.23 3.69
N GLN A 20 -1.42 0.29 4.74
CA GLN A 20 -1.82 0.87 6.05
C GLN A 20 -2.23 2.34 5.97
N GLY A 21 -1.64 3.12 5.07
CA GLY A 21 -2.01 4.53 4.92
C GLY A 21 -0.99 5.33 4.15
N CYS A 22 0.30 5.06 4.40
CA CYS A 22 1.44 5.87 3.95
C CYS A 22 1.28 6.35 2.50
N ALA A 23 1.14 7.66 2.35
CA ALA A 23 0.77 8.36 1.12
C ALA A 23 1.96 9.04 0.45
N SER A 24 3.10 9.16 1.15
CA SER A 24 4.31 9.80 0.62
C SER A 24 5.59 9.09 1.06
N PHE A 25 6.67 9.27 0.28
CA PHE A 25 7.98 8.74 0.65
C PHE A 25 8.57 9.44 1.89
N ASP A 26 8.17 10.69 2.19
CA ASP A 26 8.60 11.42 3.39
C ASP A 26 8.01 10.79 4.66
N GLU A 27 6.71 10.51 4.65
CA GLU A 27 6.00 9.75 5.69
C GLU A 27 6.61 8.35 5.88
N LEU A 28 7.02 7.67 4.80
CA LEU A 28 7.74 6.39 4.87
C LEU A 28 9.11 6.51 5.56
N GLN A 29 9.82 7.62 5.35
CA GLN A 29 11.08 7.92 6.06
C GLN A 29 10.82 8.20 7.54
N PHE A 30 9.74 8.89 7.88
CA PHE A 30 9.35 9.12 9.27
C PHE A 30 9.03 7.81 10.00
N GLU A 31 8.12 7.00 9.44
CA GLU A 31 7.62 5.76 10.08
C GLU A 31 8.68 4.64 10.15
N LEU A 32 9.46 4.44 9.08
CA LEU A 32 10.41 3.32 8.99
C LEU A 32 11.88 3.72 9.18
N SER A 33 12.16 5.02 9.35
CA SER A 33 13.52 5.58 9.26
C SER A 33 14.25 5.21 7.95
N VAL A 34 13.54 4.81 6.89
CA VAL A 34 14.19 4.35 5.65
C VAL A 34 15.02 5.49 5.05
N ALA A 35 16.19 5.20 4.48
CA ALA A 35 17.11 6.19 3.89
C ALA A 35 17.70 7.30 4.81
N THR A 36 17.24 7.48 6.06
CA THR A 36 17.65 8.62 6.93
C THR A 36 19.06 8.53 7.53
N SER A 37 19.77 7.41 7.38
CA SER A 37 21.14 7.21 7.92
C SER A 37 22.22 7.35 6.85
N CYS A 38 22.58 6.28 6.13
CA CYS A 38 23.66 6.33 5.14
C CYS A 38 23.23 6.75 3.71
N GLY A 39 21.93 7.01 3.48
CA GLY A 39 21.37 7.41 2.18
C GLY A 39 21.39 6.33 1.07
N ARG A 40 22.29 5.34 1.10
CA ARG A 40 22.55 4.39 -0.02
C ARG A 40 21.36 3.57 -0.52
N CYS A 41 20.30 3.45 0.29
CA CYS A 41 19.08 2.73 -0.08
C CYS A 41 17.98 3.64 -0.65
N HIS A 42 18.19 4.95 -0.71
CA HIS A 42 17.17 5.96 -1.03
C HIS A 42 16.39 5.65 -2.31
N ASP A 43 17.08 5.47 -3.43
CA ASP A 43 16.42 5.30 -4.73
C ASP A 43 15.71 3.95 -4.82
N CYS A 44 16.33 2.88 -4.33
CA CYS A 44 15.72 1.55 -4.23
C CYS A 44 14.49 1.54 -3.32
N ALA A 45 14.53 2.24 -2.18
CA ALA A 45 13.39 2.39 -1.27
C ALA A 45 12.26 3.20 -1.89
N ARG A 46 12.59 4.26 -2.65
CA ARG A 46 11.63 5.10 -3.35
C ARG A 46 10.95 4.35 -4.49
N GLU A 47 11.71 3.60 -5.29
CA GLU A 47 11.18 2.72 -6.34
C GLU A 47 10.27 1.63 -5.74
N THR A 48 10.72 0.97 -4.66
CA THR A 48 9.91 -0.03 -3.94
C THR A 48 8.62 0.57 -3.39
N PHE A 49 8.66 1.78 -2.84
CA PHE A 49 7.48 2.50 -2.37
C PHE A 49 6.50 2.80 -3.51
N HIS A 50 6.97 3.37 -4.63
CA HIS A 50 6.11 3.66 -5.77
C HIS A 50 5.51 2.40 -6.41
N HIS A 51 6.26 1.30 -6.45
CA HIS A 51 5.74 0.01 -6.91
C HIS A 51 4.55 -0.46 -6.07
N HIS A 52 4.69 -0.48 -4.74
CA HIS A 52 3.59 -0.88 -3.86
C HIS A 52 2.44 0.14 -3.84
N ALA A 53 2.73 1.44 -3.95
CA ALA A 53 1.70 2.48 -4.02
C ALA A 53 0.81 2.33 -5.27
N ALA A 54 1.42 2.13 -6.45
CA ALA A 54 0.70 1.91 -7.70
C ALA A 54 -0.13 0.60 -7.72
N LEU A 55 0.23 -0.39 -6.90
CA LEU A 55 -0.57 -1.61 -6.71
C LEU A 55 -1.81 -1.35 -5.84
N ARG A 56 -1.75 -0.45 -4.83
CA ARG A 56 -2.94 -0.03 -4.06
C ARG A 56 -3.99 0.64 -4.94
N GLU A 57 -3.57 1.49 -5.87
CA GLU A 57 -4.49 2.24 -6.73
C GLU A 57 -5.35 1.30 -7.60
N GLN A 58 -4.81 0.15 -7.96
CA GLN A 58 -5.52 -0.92 -8.69
C GLN A 58 -6.53 -1.69 -7.83
N GLU A 59 -6.44 -1.60 -6.50
CA GLU A 59 -7.43 -2.16 -5.55
C GLU A 59 -8.67 -1.25 -5.40
N VAL A 60 -8.58 0.02 -5.80
CA VAL A 60 -9.59 1.07 -5.50
C VAL A 60 -10.50 1.41 -6.69
N HIS A 61 -10.15 1.06 -7.93
CA HIS A 61 -10.91 1.45 -9.15
C HIS A 61 -11.81 0.34 -9.73
N VAL A 62 -12.75 -0.23 -8.95
CA VAL A 62 -13.83 -1.08 -9.53
C VAL A 62 -15.18 -0.90 -8.82
N VAL A 63 -16.05 -0.05 -9.38
CA VAL A 63 -17.53 -0.12 -9.34
C VAL A 63 -18.11 0.73 -10.48
N ALA A 64 -19.30 0.48 -11.04
CA ALA A 64 -19.84 -0.71 -11.72
C ALA A 64 -21.04 -0.25 -12.59
N SER A 65 -21.41 -0.96 -13.67
CA SER A 65 -22.75 -0.83 -14.29
C SER A 65 -23.09 -1.93 -15.29
N GLY A 66 -24.33 -2.45 -15.18
CA GLY A 66 -25.01 -3.21 -16.24
C GLY A 66 -24.83 -4.72 -16.18
N ALA A 67 -25.93 -5.46 -16.30
CA ALA A 67 -25.96 -6.91 -16.15
C ALA A 67 -26.17 -7.66 -17.47
N ASP A 68 -25.27 -8.59 -17.79
CA ASP A 68 -25.63 -9.91 -18.30
C ASP A 68 -24.63 -10.97 -17.79
N ALA A 69 -25.13 -11.95 -17.03
CA ALA A 69 -24.29 -12.91 -16.31
C ALA A 69 -24.19 -14.25 -17.05
N SER A 70 -23.74 -14.25 -18.31
CA SER A 70 -23.76 -15.48 -19.13
C SER A 70 -22.56 -15.69 -20.06
N ARG A 71 -21.34 -15.66 -19.49
CA ARG A 71 -20.20 -16.60 -19.75
C ARG A 71 -18.88 -16.08 -19.16
N CYS A 72 -18.31 -16.82 -18.22
CA CYS A 72 -16.89 -17.25 -18.17
C CYS A 72 -16.56 -17.92 -16.81
N PRO A 73 -16.16 -19.21 -16.77
CA PRO A 73 -15.99 -19.97 -15.52
C PRO A 73 -14.57 -19.84 -14.93
N ALA A 74 -14.12 -18.60 -14.69
CA ALA A 74 -12.82 -18.31 -14.07
C ALA A 74 -13.00 -17.58 -12.74
N ALA A 75 -13.77 -18.18 -11.82
CA ALA A 75 -13.97 -17.64 -10.48
C ALA A 75 -12.65 -17.62 -9.71
N ARG A 76 -12.11 -16.41 -9.46
CA ARG A 76 -10.94 -16.25 -8.59
C ARG A 76 -11.11 -15.08 -7.63
N GLN A 77 -11.59 -15.47 -6.45
CA GLN A 77 -11.52 -14.80 -5.15
C GLN A 77 -12.12 -13.39 -5.00
N VAL A 78 -13.31 -13.40 -4.39
CA VAL A 78 -13.88 -12.29 -3.63
C VAL A 78 -13.02 -11.97 -2.40
N VAL A 79 -12.85 -10.70 -2.07
CA VAL A 79 -12.76 -10.24 -0.67
C VAL A 79 -13.79 -9.12 -0.47
N VAL A 80 -14.49 -9.19 0.66
CA VAL A 80 -15.61 -8.33 1.02
C VAL A 80 -15.09 -7.14 1.84
N ILE A 81 -15.63 -5.94 1.60
CA ILE A 81 -15.39 -4.78 2.46
C ILE A 81 -16.53 -4.65 3.48
N HIS A 82 -16.23 -4.85 4.76
CA HIS A 82 -17.04 -4.44 5.92
C HIS A 82 -16.07 -4.04 7.05
N ALA A 83 -16.28 -2.98 7.84
CA ALA A 83 -17.20 -1.86 7.69
C ALA A 83 -16.70 -0.65 8.52
N GLU A 84 -16.94 0.55 7.98
CA GLU A 84 -17.44 1.77 8.65
C GLU A 84 -16.95 2.22 10.05
N ALA A 85 -16.32 3.40 10.04
CA ALA A 85 -16.60 4.59 10.87
C ALA A 85 -16.54 4.55 12.42
N ALA A 86 -15.58 5.29 12.95
CA ALA A 86 -15.74 6.14 14.15
C ALA A 86 -14.84 7.39 13.99
N GLY A 87 -15.27 8.63 14.22
CA GLY A 87 -16.62 9.15 14.47
C GLY A 87 -16.53 10.66 14.75
N VAL A 88 -17.45 11.48 14.21
CA VAL A 88 -17.52 12.93 14.48
C VAL A 88 -18.60 13.24 15.51
N ALA A 89 -18.22 13.56 16.75
CA ALA A 89 -19.02 14.34 17.70
C ALA A 89 -18.24 14.74 18.97
N GLY A 90 -18.24 16.05 19.29
CA GLY A 90 -18.29 16.55 20.66
C GLY A 90 -16.97 16.74 21.44
N VAL A 91 -16.44 17.97 21.41
CA VAL A 91 -16.52 18.95 22.53
C VAL A 91 -16.66 20.36 21.96
#